data_AF-A0A1F5LSJ6-F1
#
_entry.id   AF-A0A1F5LSJ6-F1
#
_cell.length_a   1.000
_cell.length_b   1.000
_cell.length_c   1.000
_cell.angle_alpha   90.00
_cell.angle_beta   90.00
_cell.angle_gamma   90.00
#
_symmetry.space_group_name_H-M   'P 1'
#
loop_
_entity.id
_entity.type
_entity.pdbx_description
1 polymer ?
#
loop_
_entity_poly.entity_id
_entity_poly.type
_entity_poly.pdbx_seq_one_letter_code
_entity_poly.pdbx_strand_id
1 'polypeptide(L)'
;MLYHVLFLFMWIAAIHTNTIGCTLIYSIAIVVYNEGGLAAIPVVKNLIGAIGLGCYCWGTTIILDGGKELHGLKAIAVLMIAAIFATTGHAQDFRDRSADTTRGRKTIPLLLSQPVARWSLAAITVAWTIGLIALWKPPAIVTLAYVAAGMRCLGGFLSSYDEKDDYVSYCCFGFLVATYYLSSLV
;
A
#
# COMPACT_ATOMS: atom_id res chain seq x y z
N MET A 1 -19.18 -1.05 21.31
CA MET A 1 -18.55 -0.67 22.60
C MET A 1 -17.03 -0.61 22.50
N LEU A 2 -16.33 -1.70 22.16
CA LEU A 2 -14.85 -1.73 22.07
C LEU A 2 -14.25 -0.69 21.12
N TYR A 3 -14.80 -0.53 19.91
CA TYR A 3 -14.34 0.44 18.92
C TYR A 3 -14.32 1.89 19.45
N HIS A 4 -15.40 2.34 20.09
CA HIS A 4 -15.47 3.70 20.64
C HIS A 4 -14.48 3.93 21.78
N VAL A 5 -14.24 2.91 22.61
CA VAL A 5 -13.24 2.97 23.69
C VAL A 5 -11.83 3.11 23.12
N LEU A 6 -11.50 2.30 22.10
CA LEU A 6 -10.20 2.40 21.41
C LEU A 6 -10.01 3.75 20.71
N PHE A 7 -11.07 4.26 20.08
CA PHE A 7 -11.05 5.57 19.44
C PHE A 7 -10.78 6.69 20.45
N LEU A 8 -11.41 6.62 21.62
CA LEU A 8 -11.20 7.59 22.70
C LEU A 8 -9.77 7.52 23.25
N PHE A 9 -9.23 6.33 23.50
CA PHE A 9 -7.83 6.16 23.92
C PHE A 9 -6.83 6.66 22.86
N MET A 10 -7.10 6.43 21.58
CA MET A 10 -6.27 6.93 20.48
C MET A 10 -6.19 8.46 20.50
N TRP A 11 -7.31 9.15 20.72
CA TRP A 11 -7.34 10.61 20.83
C TRP A 11 -6.64 11.15 22.07
N ILE A 12 -6.77 10.49 23.22
CA ILE A 12 -6.01 10.84 24.44
C ILE A 12 -4.50 10.72 24.16
N ALA A 13 -4.07 9.59 23.59
CA ALA A 13 -2.67 9.38 23.24
C ALA A 13 -2.15 10.45 22.27
N ALA A 14 -2.97 10.86 21.29
CA ALA A 14 -2.58 11.85 20.29
C ALA A 14 -2.27 13.23 20.88
N ILE A 15 -3.01 13.63 21.93
CA ILE A 15 -2.77 14.89 22.65
C ILE A 15 -1.43 14.81 23.40
N HIS A 16 -1.13 13.68 24.04
CA HIS A 16 0.12 13.51 24.80
C HIS A 16 1.37 13.33 23.92
N THR A 17 1.21 12.87 22.69
CA THR A 17 2.32 12.51 21.79
C THR A 17 2.52 13.47 20.62
N ASN A 18 1.76 14.58 20.59
CA ASN A 18 1.78 15.57 19.50
C ASN A 18 1.46 14.97 18.11
N THR A 19 0.58 13.96 18.04
CA THR A 19 0.20 13.29 16.79
C THR A 19 -1.21 13.66 16.31
N ILE A 20 -1.73 14.82 16.75
CA ILE A 20 -3.12 15.24 16.50
C ILE A 20 -3.46 15.23 14.99
N GLY A 21 -2.55 15.71 14.15
CA GLY A 21 -2.76 15.80 12.70
C GLY A 21 -3.01 14.44 12.04
N CYS A 22 -2.12 13.46 12.25
CA CYS A 22 -2.30 12.13 11.67
C CYS A 22 -3.48 11.37 12.30
N THR A 23 -3.74 11.57 13.60
CA THR A 23 -4.89 10.96 14.28
C THR A 23 -6.21 11.49 13.74
N LEU A 24 -6.31 12.78 13.42
CA LEU A 24 -7.49 13.37 12.80
C LEU A 24 -7.74 12.77 11.41
N ILE A 25 -6.70 12.71 10.57
CA ILE A 25 -6.82 12.16 9.22
C ILE A 25 -7.17 10.66 9.27
N TYR A 26 -6.53 9.90 10.15
CA TYR A 26 -6.86 8.48 10.38
C TYR A 26 -8.31 8.29 10.83
N SER A 27 -8.78 9.14 11.76
CA SER A 27 -10.16 9.14 12.27
C SER A 27 -11.18 9.39 11.17
N ILE A 28 -10.92 10.34 10.29
CA ILE A 28 -11.77 10.59 9.12
C ILE A 28 -11.73 9.38 8.20
N ALA A 29 -10.52 8.89 7.85
CA ALA A 29 -10.31 7.77 6.95
C ALA A 29 -11.06 6.50 7.40
N ILE A 30 -10.96 6.12 8.67
CA ILE A 30 -11.62 4.92 9.20
C ILE A 30 -13.16 5.05 9.20
N VAL A 31 -13.69 6.24 9.51
CA VAL A 31 -15.13 6.50 9.48
C VAL A 31 -15.65 6.46 8.05
N VAL A 32 -15.03 7.18 7.11
CA VAL A 32 -15.49 7.19 5.71
C VAL A 32 -15.32 5.82 5.03
N TYR A 33 -14.30 5.05 5.43
CA TYR A 33 -14.08 3.69 4.95
C TYR A 33 -15.21 2.75 5.39
N ASN A 34 -15.53 2.73 6.68
CA ASN A 34 -16.46 1.76 7.27
C ASN A 34 -17.92 2.22 7.21
N GLU A 35 -18.19 3.45 7.63
CA GLU A 35 -19.54 4.01 7.76
C GLU A 35 -19.97 4.74 6.49
N GLY A 36 -19.03 5.41 5.81
CA GLY A 36 -19.27 6.11 4.55
C GLY A 36 -19.39 5.19 3.31
N GLY A 37 -19.21 3.89 3.47
CA GLY A 37 -19.35 2.91 2.39
C GLY A 37 -18.24 2.93 1.33
N LEU A 38 -17.19 3.75 1.50
CA LEU A 38 -16.10 3.86 0.52
C LEU A 38 -15.29 2.57 0.37
N ALA A 39 -15.35 1.65 1.35
CA ALA A 39 -14.79 0.31 1.25
C ALA A 39 -15.39 -0.53 0.10
N ALA A 40 -16.59 -0.19 -0.39
CA ALA A 40 -17.23 -0.87 -1.52
C ALA A 40 -16.69 -0.41 -2.89
N ILE A 41 -15.95 0.71 -2.94
CA ILE A 41 -15.43 1.27 -4.18
C ILE A 41 -14.01 0.70 -4.43
N PRO A 42 -13.78 -0.03 -5.54
CA PRO A 42 -12.58 -0.86 -5.78
C PRO A 42 -11.23 -0.17 -5.55
N VAL A 43 -11.05 1.03 -6.10
CA VAL A 43 -9.79 1.77 -6.01
C VAL A 43 -9.71 2.54 -4.69
N VAL A 44 -10.84 3.11 -4.28
CA VAL A 44 -10.91 3.98 -3.11
C VAL A 44 -10.67 3.22 -1.82
N LYS A 45 -11.10 1.95 -1.71
CA LYS A 45 -10.79 1.12 -0.53
C LYS A 45 -9.28 0.99 -0.31
N ASN A 46 -8.51 0.79 -1.38
CA ASN A 46 -7.06 0.58 -1.31
C ASN A 46 -6.36 1.91 -0.98
N LEU A 47 -6.83 3.03 -1.53
CA LEU A 47 -6.33 4.36 -1.22
C LEU A 47 -6.60 4.79 0.23
N ILE A 48 -7.81 4.58 0.74
CA ILE A 48 -8.13 4.94 2.12
C ILE A 48 -7.40 4.03 3.11
N GLY A 49 -7.27 2.74 2.80
CA GLY A 49 -6.43 1.82 3.58
C GLY A 49 -4.97 2.29 3.64
N ALA A 50 -4.43 2.76 2.51
CA ALA A 50 -3.10 3.35 2.44
C ALA A 50 -2.96 4.65 3.24
N ILE A 51 -3.97 5.52 3.24
CA ILE A 51 -4.00 6.70 4.13
C ILE A 51 -3.95 6.25 5.58
N GLY A 52 -4.70 5.21 5.95
CA GLY A 52 -4.69 4.63 7.28
C GLY A 52 -3.29 4.18 7.71
N LEU A 53 -2.61 3.39 6.88
CA LEU A 53 -1.23 2.97 7.14
C LEU A 53 -0.25 4.16 7.16
N GLY A 54 -0.40 5.10 6.24
CA GLY A 54 0.41 6.32 6.18
C GLY A 54 0.29 7.13 7.48
N CYS A 55 -0.91 7.29 8.02
CA CYS A 55 -1.12 7.96 9.31
C CYS A 55 -0.47 7.20 10.47
N TYR A 56 -0.50 5.87 10.46
CA TYR A 56 0.21 5.05 11.44
C TYR A 56 1.73 5.28 11.38
N CYS A 57 2.32 5.24 10.18
CA CYS A 57 3.75 5.51 9.97
C CYS A 57 4.13 6.96 10.32
N TRP A 58 3.25 7.92 10.03
CA TRP A 58 3.43 9.32 10.42
C TRP A 58 3.47 9.46 11.95
N GLY A 59 2.45 8.99 12.66
CA GLY A 59 2.37 9.11 14.12
C GLY A 59 3.54 8.44 14.82
N THR A 60 3.91 7.22 14.40
CA THR A 60 5.09 6.53 14.93
C THR A 60 6.39 7.30 14.69
N THR A 61 6.55 7.92 13.52
CA THR A 61 7.72 8.76 13.22
C THR A 61 7.80 9.98 14.12
N ILE A 62 6.67 10.68 14.38
CA ILE A 62 6.63 11.81 15.32
C ILE A 62 7.05 11.35 16.72
N ILE A 63 6.47 10.24 17.21
CA ILE A 63 6.75 9.71 18.55
C ILE A 63 8.23 9.38 18.70
N LEU A 64 8.82 8.69 17.73
CA LEU A 64 10.23 8.29 17.76
C LEU A 64 11.20 9.45 17.56
N ASP A 65 10.78 10.54 16.91
CA ASP A 65 11.58 11.75 16.72
C ASP A 65 11.38 12.81 17.81
N GLY A 66 10.78 12.43 18.94
CA GLY A 66 10.58 13.31 20.09
C GLY A 66 9.54 14.41 19.86
N GLY A 67 8.48 14.13 19.11
CA GLY A 67 7.36 15.05 18.90
C GLY A 67 7.56 16.07 17.77
N LYS A 68 8.65 15.96 17.00
CA LYS A 68 8.94 16.85 15.87
C LYS A 68 8.03 16.56 14.68
N GLU A 69 7.65 17.61 13.96
CA GLU A 69 6.80 17.49 12.78
C GLU A 69 7.47 16.75 11.61
N LEU A 70 6.63 16.10 10.81
CA LEU A 70 7.05 15.29 9.66
C LEU A 70 7.45 16.19 8.49
N HIS A 71 8.74 16.20 8.14
CA HIS A 71 9.27 16.97 7.01
C HIS A 71 10.41 16.24 6.30
N GLY A 72 10.78 16.73 5.11
CA GLY A 72 11.90 16.23 4.32
C GLY A 72 11.79 14.74 4.00
N LEU A 73 12.89 14.00 4.20
CA LEU A 73 12.97 12.58 3.86
C LEU A 73 11.96 11.71 4.63
N LYS A 74 11.60 12.10 5.86
CA LYS A 74 10.61 11.38 6.67
C LYS A 74 9.22 11.43 6.05
N ALA A 75 8.84 12.61 5.54
CA ALA A 75 7.57 12.78 4.83
C ALA A 75 7.53 11.96 3.54
N ILE A 76 8.64 11.96 2.79
CA ILE A 76 8.78 11.15 1.58
C ILE A 76 8.64 9.65 1.92
N ALA A 77 9.31 9.17 2.97
CA ALA A 77 9.22 7.77 3.39
C ALA A 77 7.79 7.35 3.77
N VAL A 78 7.05 8.21 4.49
CA VAL A 78 5.64 7.98 4.84
C VAL A 78 4.73 7.95 3.60
N LEU A 79 4.93 8.88 2.67
CA LEU A 79 4.17 8.90 1.41
C LEU A 79 4.48 7.67 0.55
N MET A 80 5.74 7.24 0.52
CA MET A 80 6.17 6.05 -0.18
C MET A 80 5.52 4.80 0.40
N ILE A 81 5.58 4.56 1.72
CA ILE A 81 4.97 3.37 2.31
C ILE A 81 3.45 3.33 2.09
N ALA A 82 2.77 4.49 2.11
CA ALA A 82 1.36 4.58 1.78
C ALA A 82 1.10 4.20 0.30
N ALA A 83 1.86 4.76 -0.64
CA ALA A 83 1.73 4.44 -2.07
C ALA A 83 2.02 2.95 -2.36
N ILE A 84 3.03 2.39 -1.69
CA ILE A 84 3.36 0.97 -1.72
C ILE A 84 2.16 0.16 -1.25
N PHE A 85 1.59 0.51 -0.10
CA PHE A 85 0.43 -0.22 0.43
C PHE A 85 -0.77 -0.16 -0.52
N ALA A 86 -1.10 1.02 -1.08
CA ALA A 86 -2.19 1.17 -2.04
C ALA A 86 -2.03 0.23 -3.25
N THR A 87 -0.82 0.19 -3.82
CA THR A 87 -0.53 -0.64 -5.00
C THR A 87 -0.41 -2.12 -4.67
N THR A 88 0.06 -2.48 -3.47
CA THR A 88 0.00 -3.88 -3.00
C THR A 88 -1.43 -4.34 -2.74
N GLY A 89 -2.32 -3.47 -2.24
CA GLY A 89 -3.75 -3.76 -2.10
C GLY A 89 -4.42 -4.02 -3.46
N HIS A 90 -4.06 -3.22 -4.47
CA HIS A 90 -4.48 -3.48 -5.84
C HIS A 90 -4.00 -4.84 -6.38
N ALA A 91 -2.75 -5.23 -6.11
CA ALA A 91 -2.24 -6.56 -6.46
C ALA A 91 -2.92 -7.69 -5.68
N GLN A 92 -3.23 -7.45 -4.40
CA GLN A 92 -3.89 -8.43 -3.53
C GLN A 92 -5.27 -8.82 -4.06
N ASP A 93 -6.01 -7.87 -4.64
CA ASP A 93 -7.35 -8.12 -5.20
C ASP A 93 -7.37 -9.23 -6.27
N PHE A 94 -6.24 -9.50 -6.95
CA PHE A 94 -6.16 -10.53 -8.00
C PHE A 94 -6.11 -11.94 -7.43
N ARG A 95 -5.35 -12.14 -6.35
CA ARG A 95 -5.29 -13.44 -5.65
C ARG A 95 -6.52 -13.70 -4.78
N ASP A 96 -7.23 -12.65 -4.37
CA ASP A 96 -8.39 -12.73 -3.48
C ASP A 96 -9.73 -12.72 -4.25
N ARG A 97 -9.72 -12.86 -5.59
CA ARG A 97 -10.90 -12.78 -6.47
C ARG A 97 -12.06 -13.66 -6.03
N SER A 98 -11.83 -14.94 -5.75
CA SER A 98 -12.87 -15.87 -5.31
C SER A 98 -13.46 -15.46 -3.97
N ALA A 99 -12.61 -15.07 -3.01
CA ALA A 99 -13.06 -14.58 -1.70
C ALA A 99 -13.84 -13.27 -1.81
N ASP A 100 -13.39 -12.34 -2.66
CA ASP A 100 -14.09 -11.09 -2.94
C ASP A 100 -15.46 -11.33 -3.58
N THR A 101 -15.55 -12.30 -4.49
CA THR A 101 -16.81 -12.72 -5.11
C THR A 101 -17.78 -13.26 -4.07
N THR A 102 -17.36 -14.18 -3.20
CA THR A 102 -18.19 -14.73 -2.11
C THR A 102 -18.66 -13.65 -1.15
N ARG A 103 -17.86 -12.61 -0.95
CA ARG A 103 -18.19 -11.47 -0.07
C ARG A 103 -18.96 -10.36 -0.78
N GLY A 104 -19.30 -10.53 -2.06
CA GLY A 104 -20.00 -9.52 -2.86
C GLY A 104 -19.21 -8.22 -3.07
N ARG A 105 -17.88 -8.26 -2.93
CA ARG A 105 -17.02 -7.09 -3.15
C ARG A 105 -16.84 -6.85 -4.64
N LYS A 106 -16.73 -5.58 -5.01
CA LYS A 106 -16.37 -5.15 -6.35
C LYS A 106 -14.90 -4.75 -6.34
N THR A 107 -14.04 -5.51 -7.02
CA THR A 107 -12.62 -5.20 -7.19
C THR A 107 -12.27 -5.09 -8.67
N ILE A 108 -11.16 -4.42 -9.00
CA ILE A 108 -10.74 -4.25 -10.41
C ILE A 108 -10.70 -5.57 -11.18
N PRO A 109 -10.10 -6.67 -10.67
CA PRO A 109 -10.09 -7.94 -11.39
C PRO A 109 -11.45 -8.63 -11.54
N LEU A 110 -12.49 -8.18 -10.82
CA LEU A 110 -13.88 -8.65 -10.98
C LEU A 110 -14.73 -7.73 -11.85
N LEU A 111 -14.36 -6.45 -11.99
CA LEU A 111 -15.10 -5.46 -12.77
C LEU A 111 -14.63 -5.31 -14.21
N LEU A 112 -13.33 -5.45 -14.45
CA LEU A 112 -12.72 -5.28 -15.78
C LEU A 112 -12.40 -6.62 -16.41
N SER A 113 -12.23 -6.64 -17.73
CA SER A 113 -11.69 -7.81 -18.41
C SER A 113 -10.29 -8.13 -17.88
N GLN A 114 -9.96 -9.42 -17.79
CA GLN A 114 -8.68 -9.87 -17.26
C GLN A 114 -7.49 -9.15 -17.93
N PRO A 115 -7.40 -9.03 -19.28
CA PRO A 115 -6.29 -8.31 -19.90
C PRO A 115 -6.12 -6.87 -19.39
N VAL A 116 -7.21 -6.09 -19.32
CA VAL A 116 -7.16 -4.69 -18.86
C VAL A 116 -6.73 -4.62 -17.39
N ALA A 117 -7.28 -5.50 -16.55
CA ALA A 117 -6.90 -5.57 -15.15
C ALA A 117 -5.41 -5.94 -14.99
N ARG A 118 -4.89 -6.93 -15.73
CA ARG A 118 -3.47 -7.33 -15.66
C ARG A 118 -2.52 -6.23 -16.14
N TRP A 119 -2.87 -5.52 -17.21
CA TRP A 119 -2.05 -4.41 -17.70
C TRP A 119 -1.95 -3.25 -16.69
N SER A 120 -2.94 -3.06 -15.82
CA SER A 120 -2.84 -2.11 -14.72
C SER A 120 -1.73 -2.48 -13.71
N LEU A 121 -1.59 -3.77 -13.36
CA LEU A 121 -0.48 -4.24 -12.53
C LEU A 121 0.86 -4.13 -13.24
N ALA A 122 0.86 -4.36 -14.55
CA ALA A 122 2.06 -4.23 -15.35
C ALA A 122 2.58 -2.78 -15.33
N ALA A 123 1.70 -1.82 -15.58
CA ALA A 123 2.01 -0.39 -15.51
C ALA A 123 2.54 0.01 -14.13
N ILE A 124 1.89 -0.44 -13.05
CA ILE A 124 2.31 -0.17 -11.66
C ILE A 124 3.69 -0.77 -11.37
N THR A 125 3.95 -2.00 -11.79
CA THR A 125 5.24 -2.69 -11.57
C THR A 125 6.38 -1.98 -12.30
N VAL A 126 6.15 -1.56 -13.55
CA VAL A 126 7.13 -0.80 -14.34
C VAL A 126 7.37 0.58 -13.70
N ALA A 127 6.30 1.29 -13.31
CA ALA A 127 6.39 2.60 -12.69
C ALA A 127 7.21 2.54 -11.39
N TRP A 128 6.97 1.54 -10.53
CA TRP A 128 7.77 1.34 -9.32
C TRP A 128 9.23 1.00 -9.64
N THR A 129 9.47 0.08 -10.57
CA THR A 129 10.84 -0.33 -10.95
C THR A 129 11.65 0.89 -11.41
N ILE A 130 11.12 1.67 -12.36
CA ILE A 130 11.79 2.86 -12.90
C ILE A 130 11.91 3.94 -11.83
N GLY A 131 10.81 4.26 -11.13
CA GLY A 131 10.77 5.32 -10.14
C GLY A 131 11.74 5.09 -8.99
N LEU A 132 11.86 3.86 -8.51
CA LEU A 132 12.76 3.51 -7.40
C LEU A 132 14.23 3.52 -7.83
N ILE A 133 14.55 3.04 -9.04
CA ILE A 133 15.92 3.16 -9.59
C ILE A 133 16.30 4.64 -9.74
N ALA A 134 15.41 5.48 -10.25
CA ALA A 134 15.66 6.89 -10.45
C ALA A 134 15.82 7.66 -9.12
N LEU A 135 15.00 7.33 -8.12
CA LEU A 135 15.02 7.97 -6.81
C LEU A 135 16.27 7.59 -6.01
N TRP A 136 16.59 6.30 -5.93
CA TRP A 136 17.62 5.79 -5.03
C TRP A 136 18.99 5.60 -5.67
N LYS A 137 19.07 5.57 -7.01
CA LYS A 137 20.31 5.37 -7.77
C LYS A 137 21.19 4.23 -7.22
N PRO A 138 20.64 3.01 -7.05
CA PRO A 138 21.35 1.92 -6.41
C PRO A 138 22.49 1.38 -7.31
N PRO A 139 23.46 0.64 -6.75
CA PRO A 139 24.52 0.00 -7.53
C PRO A 139 23.98 -0.91 -8.64
N ALA A 140 24.76 -1.12 -9.70
CA ALA A 140 24.34 -1.87 -10.89
C ALA A 140 23.83 -3.28 -10.57
N ILE A 141 24.48 -4.01 -9.65
CA ILE A 141 24.06 -5.35 -9.25
C ILE A 141 22.65 -5.35 -8.63
N VAL A 142 22.34 -4.32 -7.84
CA VAL A 142 21.03 -4.16 -7.19
C VAL A 142 19.99 -3.76 -8.24
N THR A 143 20.34 -2.85 -9.15
CA THR A 143 19.49 -2.48 -10.30
C THR A 143 19.12 -3.69 -11.16
N LEU A 144 20.09 -4.58 -11.45
CA LEU A 144 19.82 -5.80 -12.21
C LEU A 144 18.88 -6.75 -11.47
N ALA A 145 19.09 -6.95 -10.16
CA ALA A 145 18.22 -7.77 -9.33
C ALA A 145 16.78 -7.23 -9.34
N TYR A 146 16.63 -5.91 -9.26
CA TYR A 146 15.35 -5.22 -9.32
C TYR A 146 14.63 -5.37 -10.65
N VAL A 147 15.32 -5.16 -11.77
CA VAL A 147 14.74 -5.37 -13.10
C VAL A 147 14.33 -6.83 -13.29
N ALA A 148 15.16 -7.78 -12.85
CA ALA A 148 14.85 -9.20 -12.92
C ALA A 148 13.59 -9.57 -12.09
N ALA A 149 13.50 -9.06 -10.86
CA ALA A 149 12.33 -9.28 -10.02
C ALA A 149 11.06 -8.62 -10.62
N GLY A 150 11.15 -7.39 -11.12
CA GLY A 150 10.06 -6.73 -11.85
C GLY A 150 9.59 -7.54 -13.05
N MET A 151 10.50 -8.03 -13.89
CA MET A 151 10.16 -8.90 -15.02
C MET A 151 9.51 -10.22 -14.58
N ARG A 152 9.99 -10.84 -13.49
CA ARG A 152 9.36 -12.06 -12.95
C ARG A 152 7.93 -11.79 -12.48
N CYS A 153 7.69 -10.69 -11.77
CA CYS A 153 6.33 -10.37 -11.30
C CYS A 153 5.41 -10.06 -12.50
N LEU A 154 5.89 -9.30 -13.49
CA LEU A 154 5.17 -9.01 -14.74
C LEU A 154 4.79 -10.29 -15.50
N GLY A 155 5.77 -11.17 -15.71
CA GLY A 155 5.56 -12.43 -16.40
C GLY A 155 4.45 -13.25 -15.75
N GLY A 156 4.47 -13.37 -14.42
CA GLY A 156 3.46 -14.12 -13.68
C GLY A 156 2.04 -13.55 -13.81
N PHE A 157 1.88 -12.23 -13.68
CA PHE A 157 0.55 -11.61 -13.82
C PHE A 157 0.00 -11.65 -15.25
N LEU A 158 0.86 -11.70 -16.27
CA LEU A 158 0.46 -11.69 -17.68
C LEU A 158 0.31 -13.10 -18.27
N SER A 159 0.99 -14.11 -17.73
CA SER A 159 1.01 -15.46 -18.30
C SER A 159 -0.19 -16.33 -17.90
N SER A 160 -0.82 -16.05 -16.75
CA SER A 160 -1.87 -16.88 -16.19
C SER A 160 -2.95 -16.03 -15.55
N TYR A 161 -4.20 -16.52 -15.61
CA TYR A 161 -5.34 -15.96 -14.91
C TYR A 161 -5.80 -16.83 -13.73
N ASP A 162 -4.97 -17.77 -13.28
CA ASP A 162 -5.20 -18.58 -12.08
C ASP A 162 -4.83 -17.77 -10.82
N GLU A 163 -5.67 -17.83 -9.79
CA GLU A 163 -5.43 -17.18 -8.50
C GLU A 163 -4.18 -17.71 -7.78
N LYS A 164 -3.78 -18.97 -8.03
CA LYS A 164 -2.56 -19.54 -7.47
C LYS A 164 -1.31 -18.85 -8.01
N ASP A 165 -1.30 -18.57 -9.31
CA ASP A 165 -0.20 -17.85 -9.95
C ASP A 165 -0.18 -16.37 -9.54
N ASP A 166 -1.37 -15.81 -9.30
CA ASP A 166 -1.55 -14.46 -8.75
C ASP A 166 -0.97 -14.34 -7.35
N TYR A 167 -1.13 -15.37 -6.51
CA TYR A 167 -0.53 -15.40 -5.17
C TYR A 167 1.00 -15.33 -5.24
N VAL A 168 1.63 -16.13 -6.11
CA VAL A 168 3.09 -16.13 -6.27
C VAL A 168 3.58 -14.78 -6.81
N SER A 169 2.85 -14.22 -7.78
CA SER A 169 3.19 -12.91 -8.38
C SER A 169 2.98 -11.76 -7.38
N TYR A 170 1.97 -11.85 -6.53
CA TYR A 170 1.75 -10.94 -5.41
C TYR A 170 2.90 -11.00 -4.39
N CYS A 171 3.35 -12.18 -4.00
CA CYS A 171 4.51 -12.33 -3.10
C CYS A 171 5.78 -11.72 -3.71
N CYS A 172 6.01 -11.95 -5.01
CA CYS A 172 7.10 -11.32 -5.76
C CYS A 172 7.00 -9.79 -5.72
N PHE A 173 5.80 -9.24 -5.99
CA PHE A 173 5.56 -7.81 -5.98
C PHE A 173 5.78 -7.19 -4.59
N GLY A 174 5.25 -7.83 -3.55
CA GLY A 174 5.45 -7.40 -2.17
C GLY A 174 6.93 -7.42 -1.76
N PHE A 175 7.65 -8.49 -2.09
CA PHE A 175 9.09 -8.60 -1.81
C PHE A 175 9.91 -7.53 -2.53
N LEU A 176 9.65 -7.33 -3.83
CA LEU A 176 10.26 -6.27 -4.63
C LEU A 176 10.11 -4.93 -3.89
N VAL A 177 8.88 -4.51 -3.68
CA VAL A 177 8.57 -3.18 -3.17
C VAL A 177 9.04 -2.99 -1.71
N ALA A 178 9.00 -4.03 -0.87
CA ALA A 178 9.48 -3.97 0.50
C ALA A 178 11.02 -3.89 0.61
N THR A 179 11.75 -4.65 -0.21
CA THR A 179 13.22 -4.59 -0.20
C THR A 179 13.73 -3.22 -0.65
N TYR A 180 13.01 -2.55 -1.56
CA TYR A 180 13.31 -1.17 -1.95
C TYR A 180 13.19 -0.15 -0.82
N TYR A 181 12.12 -0.22 -0.03
CA TYR A 181 11.96 0.65 1.12
C TYR A 181 13.11 0.46 2.12
N LEU A 182 13.50 -0.80 2.37
CA LEU A 182 14.59 -1.09 3.31
C LEU A 182 15.97 -0.66 2.78
N SER A 183 16.25 -0.82 1.48
CA SER A 183 17.52 -0.38 0.88
C SER A 183 17.70 1.13 0.90
N SER A 184 16.61 1.89 1.07
CA SER A 184 16.66 3.35 1.14
C SER A 184 16.97 3.91 2.53
N LEU A 185 16.95 3.06 3.55
CA LEU A 185 17.17 3.44 4.96
C LEU A 185 18.61 3.16 5.43
N VAL A 186 19.47 2.60 4.57
CA VAL A 186 20.88 2.25 4.82
C VAL A 186 21.76 3.11 3.93
#